data_AF-A0A7C4HZB7-F1
#
_entry.id   AF-A0A7C4HZB7-F1
#
_cell.length_a   1.000
_cell.length_b   1.000
_cell.length_c   1.000
_cell.angle_alpha   90.00
_cell.angle_beta   90.00
_cell.angle_gamma   90.00
#
_symmetry.space_group_name_H-M   'P 1'
#
loop_
_entity.id
_entity.type
_entity.pdbx_description
1 polymer ?
#
loop_
_entity_poly.entity_id
_entity_poly.type
_entity_poly.pdbx_seq_one_letter_code
_entity_poly.pdbx_strand_id
1 'polypeptide(L)' 'MPLTPDTAVASVYLRQTLNLSFFDSHYAATALSLDRKIISFDKAYDNVPGLTRIRPDTL' A
#
# COMPACT_ATOMS: atom_id res chain seq x y z
N MET A 1 -4.14 12.49 -0.39
CA MET A 1 -3.48 12.47 0.93
C MET A 1 -2.19 13.26 0.82
N PRO A 2 -1.79 14.05 1.84
CA PRO A 2 -0.55 14.82 1.78
C PRO A 2 0.65 13.87 1.68
N LEU A 3 1.61 14.22 0.83
CA LEU A 3 2.89 13.52 0.75
C LEU A 3 3.72 13.90 1.99
N THR A 4 3.85 12.97 2.93
CA THR A 4 4.73 13.14 4.10
C THR A 4 6.08 12.46 3.86
N PRO A 5 7.16 12.91 4.51
CA PRO A 5 8.45 12.21 4.48
C PRO A 5 8.32 10.73 4.88
N ASP A 6 7.52 10.42 5.89
CA ASP A 6 7.31 9.05 6.37
C ASP A 6 6.67 8.17 5.29
N THR A 7 5.62 8.68 4.63
CA THR A 7 4.99 7.98 3.50
C THR A 7 5.99 7.78 2.36
N ALA A 8 6.82 8.77 2.06
CA ALA A 8 7.83 8.67 1.00
C ALA A 8 8.89 7.60 1.31
N VAL A 9 9.42 7.58 2.53
CA VAL A 9 10.39 6.57 3.00
C VAL A 9 9.77 5.17 2.98
N ALA A 10 8.55 5.02 3.50
CA ALA A 10 7.84 3.74 3.49
C ALA A 10 7.56 3.25 2.06
N SER A 11 7.22 4.15 1.13
CA SER A 11 7.01 3.81 -0.29
C SER A 11 8.27 3.20 -0.91
N VAL A 12 9.44 3.83 -0.68
CA VAL A 12 10.72 3.32 -1.20
C VAL A 12 11.06 1.96 -0.60
N TYR A 13 10.87 1.79 0.71
CA TYR A 13 11.11 0.52 1.41
C TYR A 13 10.25 -0.60 0.82
N LEU A 14 8.94 -0.41 0.74
CA LEU A 14 8.00 -1.42 0.21
C LEU A 14 8.32 -1.80 -1.23
N ARG A 15 8.70 -0.83 -2.07
CA ARG A 15 9.13 -1.10 -3.45
C ARG A 15 10.36 -2.00 -3.49
N GLN A 16 11.37 -1.71 -2.67
CA GLN A 16 12.62 -2.47 -2.67
C GLN A 16 12.46 -3.87 -2.07
N THR A 17 11.61 -4.04 -1.06
CA THR A 17 11.48 -5.32 -0.35
C THR A 17 10.39 -6.23 -0.91
N LEU A 18 9.34 -5.68 -1.51
CA LEU A 18 8.19 -6.44 -2.01
C LEU A 18 8.03 -6.36 -3.53
N ASN A 19 8.97 -5.70 -4.23
CA ASN A 19 8.97 -5.52 -5.68
C ASN A 19 7.66 -4.90 -6.22
N LEU A 20 7.02 -4.04 -5.44
CA LEU A 20 5.84 -3.28 -5.86
C LEU A 20 6.23 -2.21 -6.90
N SER A 21 5.27 -1.84 -7.75
CA SER A 21 5.46 -0.69 -8.64
C SER A 21 5.63 0.61 -7.83
N PHE A 22 6.10 1.68 -8.49
CA PHE A 22 6.21 2.98 -7.84
C PHE A 22 4.87 3.46 -7.25
N PHE A 23 3.76 3.30 -7.99
CA PHE A 23 2.46 3.73 -7.51
C PHE A 23 1.88 2.77 -6.47
N ASP A 24 2.05 1.45 -6.64
CA ASP A 24 1.51 0.50 -5.67
C ASP A 24 2.20 0.61 -4.31
N SER A 25 3.51 0.81 -4.31
CA SER A 25 4.25 1.08 -3.08
C SER A 25 3.82 2.39 -2.41
N HIS A 26 3.53 3.44 -3.20
CA HIS A 26 3.00 4.70 -2.68
C HIS A 26 1.61 4.56 -2.06
N TYR A 27 0.70 3.84 -2.72
CA TYR A 27 -0.64 3.58 -2.19
C TYR A 27 -0.62 2.66 -0.97
N ALA A 28 0.21 1.62 -0.96
CA ALA A 28 0.40 0.77 0.20
C ALA A 28 0.94 1.55 1.40
N ALA A 29 1.96 2.38 1.21
CA ALA A 29 2.51 3.23 2.27
C ALA A 29 1.48 4.23 2.81
N THR A 30 0.70 4.83 1.91
CA THR A 30 -0.39 5.75 2.30
C THR A 30 -1.43 5.02 3.14
N ALA A 31 -1.92 3.87 2.69
CA ALA A 31 -2.90 3.07 3.42
C ALA A 31 -2.37 2.61 4.80
N LEU A 32 -1.11 2.16 4.87
CA LEU A 32 -0.45 1.78 6.12
C LEU A 32 -0.36 2.93 7.13
N SER A 33 -0.21 4.17 6.67
CA SER A 33 -0.19 5.37 7.52
C SER A 33 -1.57 5.82 8.00
N LEU A 34 -2.64 5.23 7.46
CA LEU A 34 -4.03 5.56 7.76
C LEU A 34 -4.71 4.40 8.52
N ASP A 35 -5.76 3.83 7.94
CA ASP A 35 -6.59 2.78 8.51
C ASP A 35 -6.11 1.36 8.13
N ARG A 36 -5.00 1.27 7.39
CA ARG A 36 -4.39 0.02 6.92
C ARG A 36 -5.30 -0.79 6.01
N LYS A 37 -6.23 -0.12 5.32
CA LYS A 37 -7.13 -0.76 4.36
C LYS A 37 -6.90 -0.20 2.96
N ILE A 38 -6.95 -1.08 1.97
CA ILE A 38 -6.91 -0.68 0.57
C ILE A 38 -7.97 -1.41 -0.24
N ILE A 39 -8.82 -0.68 -0.94
CA ILE A 39 -9.79 -1.24 -1.86
C ILE A 39 -9.09 -1.41 -3.21
N SER A 40 -8.89 -2.66 -3.66
CA SER A 40 -8.16 -2.91 -4.91
C SER A 40 -8.44 -4.30 -5.48
N PHE A 41 -8.46 -4.39 -6.82
CA PHE A 41 -8.48 -5.66 -7.55
C PHE A 41 -7.10 -6.34 -7.59
N ASP A 42 -6.02 -5.59 -7.38
CA ASP A 42 -4.67 -6.11 -7.46
C ASP A 42 -4.32 -6.93 -6.20
N LYS A 43 -3.93 -8.19 -6.41
CA LYS A 43 -3.55 -9.12 -5.34
C LYS A 43 -2.16 -8.82 -4.77
N ALA A 44 -1.35 -7.97 -5.42
CA ALA A 44 -0.02 -7.60 -4.93
C ALA A 44 -0.07 -7.04 -3.50
N TYR A 45 -1.15 -6.34 -3.13
CA TYR A 45 -1.34 -5.80 -1.78
C TYR A 45 -1.55 -6.88 -0.70
N ASP A 46 -1.92 -8.11 -1.07
CA ASP A 46 -2.04 -9.23 -0.12
C ASP A 46 -0.67 -9.62 0.49
N ASN A 47 0.44 -9.23 -0.18
CA ASN A 47 1.81 -9.48 0.29
C ASN A 47 2.36 -8.35 1.18
N VAL A 48 1.61 -7.27 1.43
CA VAL A 48 2.09 -6.13 2.23
C VAL A 48 1.80 -6.37 3.71
N PRO A 49 2.82 -6.51 4.58
CA PRO A 49 2.60 -6.79 5.99
C PRO A 49 1.80 -5.69 6.69
N GLY A 50 0.75 -6.09 7.41
CA GLY A 50 -0.09 -5.17 8.17
C GLY A 50 -1.07 -4.34 7.34
N LEU A 51 -1.16 -4.58 6.03
CA LEU A 51 -2.16 -3.99 5.14
C LEU A 51 -3.29 -5.00 4.87
N THR A 52 -4.53 -4.56 4.94
CA THR A 52 -5.71 -5.38 4.59
C THR A 52 -6.25 -4.94 3.24
N ARG A 53 -6.23 -5.83 2.25
CA ARG A 53 -6.90 -5.59 0.98
C ARG A 53 -8.38 -5.94 1.07
N ILE A 54 -9.23 -4.99 0.69
CA ILE A 54 -10.67 -5.19 0.50
C ILE A 54 -10.92 -5.38 -0.99
N ARG A 55 -11.56 -6.50 -1.32
CA ARG A 55 -11.90 -6.82 -2.70
C ARG A 55 -13.17 -6.06 -3.11
N PRO A 56 -13.15 -5.27 -4.20
CA PRO A 56 -14.33 -4.49 -4.59
C PRO A 56 -15.58 -5.32 -4.88
N ASP A 57 -15.42 -6.58 -5.32
CA ASP A 57 -16.50 -7.55 -5.57
C ASP A 57 -17.17 -8.09 -4.30
N THR A 58 -16.66 -7.74 -3.13
CA THR A 58 -17.21 -8.14 -1.82
C THR A 58 -17.88 -7.00 -1.04
N LEU A 59 -17.98 -5.82 -1.66
CA LEU A 59 -18.65 -4.64 -1.12
C LEU A 59 -20.11 -4.55 -1.57
#